data_AF-A0A2R3ITP0-F1
#
_entry.id   AF-A0A2R3ITP0-F1
#
_cell.length_a   1.000
_cell.length_b   1.000
_cell.length_c   1.000
_cell.angle_alpha   90.00
_cell.angle_beta   90.00
_cell.angle_gamma   90.00
#
_symmetry.space_group_name_H-M   'P 1'
#
loop_
_entity.id
_entity.type
_entity.pdbx_description
1 polymer ?
#
loop_
_entity_poly.entity_id
_entity_poly.type
_entity_poly.pdbx_seq_one_letter_code
_entity_poly.pdbx_strand_id
1 'polypeptide(L)' 'MPDGRIVLRRADDEEALVTLEFSGDAKNFLQGQHVEVAKAMFNVGVQMAGRLAEGEIEHDEGPRVLH' A
#
# COMPACT_ATOMS: atom_id res chain seq x y z
N MET A 1 6.15 19.71 11.15
CA MET A 1 4.99 19.32 10.31
C MET A 1 5.05 17.82 10.11
N PRO A 2 3.91 17.10 9.98
CA PRO A 2 3.94 15.70 9.61
C PRO A 2 4.63 15.55 8.24
N ASP A 3 5.50 14.56 8.11
CA ASP A 3 6.32 14.30 6.92
C ASP A 3 5.52 13.75 5.71
N GLY A 4 4.22 13.48 5.90
CA GLY A 4 3.33 13.01 4.85
C GLY A 4 3.53 11.55 4.49
N ARG A 5 4.16 10.76 5.38
CA ARG A 5 4.23 9.30 5.28
C ARG A 5 2.91 8.68 5.72
N ILE A 6 2.50 7.63 5.03
CA ILE A 6 1.30 6.85 5.34
C ILE A 6 1.76 5.47 5.78
N VAL A 7 1.24 5.01 6.92
CA VAL A 7 1.77 3.82 7.60
C VAL A 7 0.64 2.82 7.82
N LEU A 8 0.87 1.57 7.43
CA LEU A 8 0.04 0.44 7.81
C LEU A 8 0.63 -0.20 9.07
N ARG A 9 -0.19 -0.39 10.09
CA ARG A 9 0.17 -1.02 11.37
C ARG A 9 -0.96 -1.92 11.85
N ARG A 10 -0.66 -2.80 12.80
CA ARG A 10 -1.70 -3.57 13.49
C ARG A 10 -2.50 -2.65 14.43
N ALA A 11 -3.70 -3.07 14.82
CA ALA A 11 -4.53 -2.26 15.71
C ALA A 11 -3.99 -2.23 17.15
N ASP A 12 -3.28 -3.27 17.53
CA ASP A 12 -2.71 -3.54 18.86
C ASP A 12 -1.19 -3.28 18.93
N ASP A 13 -0.58 -2.85 17.84
CA ASP A 13 0.86 -2.61 17.73
C ASP A 13 1.15 -1.25 17.11
N GLU A 14 2.17 -0.57 17.62
CA GLU A 14 2.66 0.68 17.06
C GLU A 14 3.73 0.46 15.98
N GLU A 15 4.22 -0.77 15.81
CA GLU A 15 5.18 -1.11 14.77
C GLU A 15 4.59 -0.96 13.36
N ALA A 16 5.33 -0.24 12.52
CA ALA A 16 4.99 -0.03 11.12
C ALA A 16 5.25 -1.31 10.32
N LEU A 17 4.20 -1.91 9.77
CA LEU A 17 4.33 -3.06 8.86
C LEU A 17 4.77 -2.61 7.46
N VAL A 18 4.21 -1.50 6.99
CA VAL A 18 4.50 -0.92 5.68
C VAL A 18 4.45 0.59 5.77
N THR A 19 5.42 1.26 5.16
CA THR A 19 5.41 2.72 4.98
C THR A 19 5.31 3.05 3.50
N LEU A 20 4.37 3.93 3.15
CA LEU A 20 4.18 4.46 1.81
C LEU A 20 4.46 5.95 1.82
N GLU A 21 5.24 6.41 0.85
CA GLU A 21 5.56 7.83 0.68
C GLU A 21 5.35 8.23 -0.78
N PHE A 22 4.52 9.26 -0.99
CA PHE A 22 4.34 9.86 -2.31
C PHE A 22 5.38 10.96 -2.50
N SER A 23 6.01 10.97 -3.67
CA SER A 23 6.84 12.10 -4.11
C SER A 23 6.01 13.38 -4.17
N GLY A 24 6.70 14.54 -4.15
CA GLY A 24 6.04 15.84 -4.31
C GLY A 24 5.21 15.91 -5.61
N ASP A 25 5.76 15.42 -6.71
CA ASP A 25 5.08 15.39 -8.01
C ASP A 25 3.83 14.52 -8.00
N ALA A 26 3.89 13.35 -7.35
CA ALA A 26 2.72 12.48 -7.21
C ALA A 26 1.63 13.12 -6.33
N LYS A 27 2.01 13.79 -5.23
CA LYS A 27 1.06 14.55 -4.39
C LYS A 27 0.37 15.66 -5.17
N ASN A 28 1.11 16.37 -6.02
CA ASN A 28 0.60 17.43 -6.89
C ASN A 28 -0.34 16.86 -7.96
N PHE A 29 0.08 15.78 -8.64
CA PHE A 29 -0.72 15.09 -9.65
C PHE A 29 -2.05 14.57 -9.08
N LEU A 30 -2.01 13.97 -7.89
CA LEU A 30 -3.18 13.46 -7.20
C LEU A 30 -4.01 14.58 -6.53
N GLN A 31 -3.63 15.85 -6.69
CA GLN A 31 -4.36 17.02 -6.18
C GLN A 31 -4.70 16.90 -4.68
N GLY A 32 -3.77 16.34 -3.89
CA GLY A 32 -3.99 16.11 -2.46
C GLY A 32 -4.76 14.83 -2.11
N GLN A 33 -5.28 14.06 -3.06
CA GLN A 33 -6.04 12.82 -2.83
C GLN A 33 -5.16 11.57 -2.57
N HIS A 34 -3.86 11.76 -2.36
CA HIS A 34 -2.88 10.68 -2.14
C HIS A 34 -3.23 9.76 -0.96
N VAL A 35 -3.92 10.26 0.07
CA VAL A 35 -4.37 9.43 1.21
C VAL A 35 -5.43 8.40 0.77
N GLU A 36 -6.35 8.79 -0.11
CA GLU A 36 -7.42 7.92 -0.57
C GLU A 36 -6.89 6.85 -1.52
N VAL A 37 -5.93 7.22 -2.36
CA VAL A 37 -5.16 6.28 -3.18
C VAL A 37 -4.41 5.29 -2.30
N ALA A 38 -3.73 5.76 -1.25
CA ALA A 38 -3.00 4.88 -0.33
C ALA A 38 -3.91 3.86 0.36
N LYS A 39 -5.09 4.28 0.81
CA LYS A 39 -6.09 3.37 1.41
C LYS A 39 -6.51 2.28 0.44
N ALA A 40 -6.79 2.64 -0.81
CA ALA A 40 -7.14 1.66 -1.84
C ALA A 40 -5.98 0.67 -2.08
N MET A 41 -4.75 1.16 -2.20
CA MET A 41 -3.55 0.33 -2.37
C MET A 41 -3.36 -0.64 -1.19
N PHE A 42 -3.48 -0.16 0.05
CA PHE A 42 -3.37 -1.02 1.22
C PHE A 42 -4.50 -2.04 1.32
N ASN A 43 -5.75 -1.66 1.02
CA ASN A 43 -6.87 -2.60 1.03
C ASN A 43 -6.64 -3.76 0.07
N VAL A 44 -6.16 -3.48 -1.14
CA VAL A 44 -5.83 -4.52 -2.13
C VAL A 44 -4.63 -5.36 -1.65
N GLY A 45 -3.57 -4.70 -1.17
CA GLY A 45 -2.37 -5.39 -0.68
C GLY A 45 -2.64 -6.34 0.48
N VAL A 46 -3.46 -5.93 1.45
CA VAL A 46 -3.85 -6.75 2.60
C VAL A 46 -4.70 -7.94 2.17
N GLN A 47 -5.65 -7.75 1.25
CA GLN A 47 -6.43 -8.87 0.69
C GLN A 47 -5.55 -9.88 -0.02
N MET A 48 -4.58 -9.42 -0.82
CA MET A 48 -3.63 -10.29 -1.51
C MET A 48 -2.73 -11.03 -0.52
N ALA A 49 -2.25 -10.36 0.53
CA ALA A 49 -1.46 -10.99 1.59
C ALA A 49 -2.25 -12.09 2.33
N GLY A 50 -3.55 -11.88 2.57
CA GLY A 50 -4.43 -12.90 3.14
C GLY A 50 -4.53 -14.16 2.26
N ARG A 51 -4.82 -13.98 0.97
CA ARG A 51 -4.89 -15.10 0.00
C ARG A 51 -3.56 -15.85 -0.12
N LEU A 52 -2.43 -15.14 -0.10
CA LEU A 52 -1.09 -15.77 -0.09
C LEU A 52 -0.86 -16.61 1.18
N ALA A 53 -1.29 -16.11 2.34
CA ALA A 53 -1.16 -16.83 3.60
C ALA A 53 -2.04 -18.09 3.65
N GLU A 54 -3.19 -18.06 2.98
CA GLU A 54 -4.12 -19.19 2.84
C GLU A 54 -3.74 -20.17 1.71
N GLY A 55 -2.70 -19.84 0.92
CA GLY A 55 -2.23 -20.68 -0.19
C GLY A 55 -3.15 -20.67 -1.42
N GLU A 56 -4.02 -19.66 -1.54
CA GLU A 56 -5.07 -19.58 -2.58
C GLU A 56 -4.60 -18.99 -3.92
N ILE A 57 -3.34 -18.57 -4.02
CA ILE A 57 -2.81 -17.96 -5.25
C ILE A 57 -2.03 -19.00 -6.06
N GLU A 58 -2.61 -19.44 -7.19
CA GLU A 58 -1.84 -20.10 -8.24
C GLU A 58 -0.78 -19.13 -8.77
N HIS A 59 0.49 -19.52 -8.65
CA HIS A 59 1.65 -18.76 -9.12
C HIS A 59 1.59 -18.59 -10.65
N ASP A 60 1.07 -17.47 -11.13
CA ASP A 60 1.32 -17.02 -12.50
C ASP A 60 2.61 -16.18 -12.50
N GLU A 61 3.75 -16.87 -12.60
CA GLU A 61 5.13 -16.37 -12.58
C GLU A 61 5.50 -15.56 -13.85
N GLY A 62 4.65 -14.61 -14.23
CA GLY A 62 4.97 -13.61 -15.25
C GLY A 62 5.51 -12.31 -14.61
N PRO A 63 6.58 -11.70 -15.13
CA PRO A 63 7.07 -10.42 -14.61
C PRO A 63 6.03 -9.31 -14.88
N ARG A 64 5.38 -8.82 -13.83
CA ARG A 64 4.44 -7.69 -13.92
C ARG A 64 5.19 -6.39 -13.67
N VAL A 65 5.50 -5.66 -14.74
CA VAL A 65 5.94 -4.26 -14.64
C VAL A 65 4.69 -3.38 -14.66
N LEU A 66 4.47 -2.59 -13.61
CA LEU A 66 3.46 -1.53 -13.62
C LEU A 66 4.08 -0.32 -14.35
N HIS A 67 3.53 0.04 -15.50
CA HIS A 67 3.91 1.23 -16.28
C HIS A 67 3.20 2.49 -15.75
#